data_AF-A0A0A7KYU7-F1
#
_entry.id   AF-A0A0A7KYU7-F1
#
_cell.length_a   1.000
_cell.length_b   1.000
_cell.length_c   1.000
_cell.angle_alpha   90.00
_cell.angle_beta   90.00
_cell.angle_gamma   90.00
#
_symmetry.space_group_name_H-M   'P 1'
#
loop_
_entity.id
_entity.type
_entity.pdbx_description
1 polymer ?
#
loop_
_entity_poly.entity_id
_entity_poly.type
_entity_poly.pdbx_seq_one_letter_code
_entity_poly.pdbx_strand_id
1 'polypeptide(L)'
;MHLIKIALLLSCLALCQKSQVQAAISSELDHYLRCLEVVTDAGALMIENSITAISLLSDCVDFQPKLKLTGSILRFIRVAHQFGKKAIYDRPECLVQTFTTGVGLIRPIIAKFDSLRCFDE
;
A
#
# COMPACT_ATOMS: atom_id res chain seq x y z
N MET A 1 -0.44 61.51 -2.65
CA MET A 1 0.09 60.62 -1.59
C MET A 1 -0.77 59.37 -1.31
N HIS A 2 -1.99 59.24 -1.86
CA HIS A 2 -2.82 58.04 -1.67
C HIS A 2 -2.47 56.88 -2.63
N LEU A 3 -2.12 57.19 -3.88
CA LEU A 3 -1.74 56.17 -4.88
C LEU A 3 -0.51 55.35 -4.47
N ILE A 4 0.49 55.99 -3.87
CA ILE A 4 1.70 55.30 -3.39
C ILE A 4 1.35 54.35 -2.23
N LYS A 5 0.46 54.76 -1.31
CA LYS A 5 -0.01 53.91 -0.21
C LYS A 5 -0.81 52.71 -0.72
N ILE A 6 -1.66 52.91 -1.74
CA ILE A 6 -2.45 51.85 -2.36
C ILE A 6 -1.53 50.87 -3.11
N ALA A 7 -0.54 51.35 -3.85
CA ALA A 7 0.44 50.51 -4.53
C ALA A 7 1.28 49.68 -3.54
N LEU A 8 1.68 50.27 -2.41
CA LEU A 8 2.40 49.58 -1.33
C LEU A 8 1.54 48.52 -0.62
N LEU A 9 0.26 48.80 -0.40
CA LEU A 9 -0.68 47.83 0.17
C LEU A 9 -0.94 46.66 -0.78
N LEU A 10 -1.10 46.94 -2.08
CA LEU A 10 -1.29 45.91 -3.11
C LEU A 10 -0.03 45.04 -3.28
N SER A 11 1.17 45.61 -3.20
CA SER A 11 2.41 44.83 -3.26
C SER A 11 2.62 43.95 -2.02
N CYS A 12 2.27 44.42 -0.82
CA CYS A 12 2.27 43.60 0.39
C CYS A 12 1.25 42.46 0.32
N LEU A 13 0.04 42.71 -0.18
CA LEU A 13 -0.98 41.68 -0.37
C LEU A 13 -0.53 40.60 -1.37
N ALA A 14 0.09 40.99 -2.47
CA ALA A 14 0.62 40.06 -3.47
C ALA A 14 1.73 39.15 -2.91
N LEU A 15 2.59 39.69 -2.02
CA LEU A 15 3.63 38.91 -1.34
C LEU A 15 3.03 37.95 -0.30
N CYS A 16 2.04 38.39 0.47
CA CYS A 16 1.33 37.53 1.43
C CYS A 16 0.60 36.38 0.72
N GLN A 17 -0.06 36.64 -0.42
CA GLN A 17 -0.71 35.61 -1.22
C GLN A 17 0.26 34.54 -1.71
N LYS A 18 1.46 34.91 -2.20
CA LYS A 18 2.48 33.93 -2.60
C LYS A 18 2.89 33.02 -1.44
N SER A 19 3.10 33.58 -0.25
CA SER A 19 3.48 32.79 0.93
C SER A 19 2.36 31.86 1.39
N GLN A 20 1.10 32.31 1.35
CA GLN A 20 -0.05 31.49 1.73
C GLN A 20 -0.33 30.38 0.72
N VAL A 21 -0.23 30.66 -0.58
CA VAL A 21 -0.37 29.66 -1.64
C VAL A 21 0.75 28.63 -1.56
N GLN A 22 1.99 29.06 -1.34
CA GLN A 22 3.12 28.13 -1.20
C GLN A 22 3.04 27.30 0.08
N ALA A 23 2.57 27.88 1.19
CA ALA A 23 2.33 27.15 2.43
C ALA A 23 1.19 26.12 2.28
N ALA A 24 0.07 26.49 1.65
CA ALA A 24 -1.05 25.59 1.40
C ALA A 24 -0.67 24.45 0.42
N ILE A 25 0.05 24.76 -0.66
CA ILE A 25 0.58 23.75 -1.58
C ILE A 25 1.57 22.83 -0.83
N SER A 26 2.40 23.37 0.07
CA SER A 26 3.33 22.55 0.85
C SER A 26 2.65 21.65 1.86
N SER A 27 1.53 22.07 2.48
CA SER A 27 0.80 21.23 3.43
C SER A 27 0.02 20.12 2.75
N GLU A 28 -0.61 20.42 1.61
CA GLU A 28 -1.27 19.41 0.78
C GLU A 28 -0.26 18.39 0.25
N LEU A 29 0.87 18.87 -0.30
CA LEU A 29 1.93 18.00 -0.79
C LEU A 29 2.51 17.12 0.34
N ASP A 30 2.76 17.67 1.52
CA ASP A 30 3.23 16.90 2.69
C ASP A 30 2.21 15.85 3.12
N HIS A 31 0.92 16.17 3.07
CA HIS A 31 -0.15 15.22 3.33
C HIS A 31 -0.14 14.05 2.33
N TYR A 32 -0.08 14.33 1.03
CA TYR A 32 0.04 13.29 -0.01
C TYR A 32 1.29 12.43 0.17
N LEU A 33 2.43 13.04 0.50
CA LEU A 33 3.68 12.33 0.74
C LEU A 33 3.58 11.37 1.93
N ARG A 34 2.94 11.79 3.03
CA ARG A 34 2.70 10.92 4.18
C ARG A 34 1.79 9.76 3.83
N CYS A 35 0.73 9.99 3.07
CA CYS A 35 -0.14 8.92 2.60
C CYS A 35 0.61 7.92 1.70
N LEU A 36 1.44 8.43 0.80
CA LEU A 36 2.32 7.61 -0.05
C LEU A 36 3.28 6.76 0.80
N GLU A 37 3.89 7.35 1.83
CA GLU A 37 4.79 6.67 2.75
C GLU A 37 4.10 5.45 3.39
N VAL A 38 2.85 5.60 3.82
CA VAL A 38 2.07 4.48 4.36
C VAL A 38 1.81 3.38 3.33
N VAL A 39 1.54 3.72 2.06
CA VAL A 39 1.42 2.70 0.98
C VAL A 39 2.73 1.98 0.78
N THR A 40 3.85 2.70 0.76
CA THR A 40 5.16 2.11 0.54
C THR A 40 5.57 1.19 1.70
N ASP A 41 5.30 1.61 2.94
CA ASP A 41 5.50 0.78 4.14
C ASP A 41 4.67 -0.51 4.05
N ALA A 42 3.40 -0.38 3.63
CA ALA A 42 2.51 -1.52 3.45
C ALA A 42 3.03 -2.51 2.40
N GLY A 43 3.46 -1.98 1.24
CA GLY A 43 4.03 -2.79 0.17
C GLY A 43 5.29 -3.52 0.61
N ALA A 44 6.19 -2.84 1.33
CA ALA A 44 7.40 -3.42 1.88
C ALA A 44 7.09 -4.58 2.84
N LEU A 45 6.18 -4.35 3.79
CA LEU A 45 5.70 -5.37 4.74
C LEU A 45 5.11 -6.59 4.02
N MET A 46 4.30 -6.39 2.98
CA MET A 46 3.74 -7.49 2.21
C MET A 46 4.81 -8.29 1.48
N ILE A 47 5.78 -7.62 0.84
CA ILE A 47 6.87 -8.28 0.13
C ILE A 47 7.71 -9.11 1.09
N GLU A 48 8.10 -8.55 2.23
CA GLU A 48 8.90 -9.22 3.25
C GLU A 48 8.20 -10.49 3.76
N ASN A 49 6.89 -10.42 3.99
CA ASN A 49 6.12 -11.53 4.55
C ASN A 49 5.58 -12.50 3.48
N SER A 50 5.64 -12.16 2.19
CA SER A 50 5.04 -12.94 1.10
C SER A 50 5.65 -14.35 0.96
N ILE A 51 6.97 -14.46 1.03
CA ILE A 51 7.68 -15.74 0.87
C ILE A 51 7.33 -16.67 2.03
N THR A 52 7.38 -16.15 3.26
CA THR A 52 7.03 -16.89 4.47
C THR A 52 5.56 -17.33 4.44
N ALA A 53 4.65 -16.45 4.02
CA ALA A 53 3.23 -16.77 3.91
C ALA A 53 2.96 -17.88 2.88
N ILE A 54 3.64 -17.83 1.72
CA ILE A 54 3.54 -18.88 0.68
C ILE A 54 4.11 -20.20 1.20
N SER A 55 5.24 -20.18 1.91
CA SER A 55 5.83 -21.40 2.50
C SER A 55 4.88 -22.03 3.51
N LEU A 56 4.38 -21.25 4.47
CA LEU A 56 3.44 -21.72 5.49
C LEU A 56 2.16 -22.28 4.87
N LEU A 57 1.63 -21.63 3.83
CA LEU A 57 0.46 -22.13 3.11
C LEU A 57 0.79 -23.42 2.35
N SER A 58 1.96 -23.51 1.71
CA SER A 58 2.42 -24.72 1.01
C SER A 58 2.57 -25.91 1.95
N ASP A 59 3.11 -25.68 3.14
CA ASP A 59 3.27 -26.68 4.19
C ASP A 59 1.92 -27.10 4.77
N CYS A 60 1.03 -26.15 5.02
CA CYS A 60 -0.31 -26.43 5.54
C CYS A 60 -1.16 -27.28 4.57
N VAL A 61 -1.07 -26.98 3.27
CA VAL A 61 -1.80 -27.70 2.21
C VAL A 61 -1.07 -29.01 1.81
N ASP A 62 0.08 -29.29 2.44
CA ASP A 62 0.96 -30.43 2.15
C ASP A 62 1.23 -30.56 0.65
N PHE A 63 1.64 -29.45 0.04
CA PHE A 63 1.89 -29.36 -1.39
C PHE A 63 3.38 -29.16 -1.65
N GLN A 64 4.06 -30.21 -2.09
CA GLN A 64 5.47 -30.17 -2.46
C GLN A 64 5.65 -30.35 -3.98
N PRO A 65 5.58 -29.26 -4.77
CA PRO A 65 5.72 -29.36 -6.21
C PRO A 65 7.20 -29.60 -6.58
N LYS A 66 7.44 -30.60 -7.44
CA LYS A 66 8.74 -30.78 -8.08
C LYS A 66 8.94 -29.69 -9.16
N LEU A 67 9.39 -28.52 -8.73
CA LEU A 67 9.74 -27.41 -9.60
C LEU A 67 11.07 -27.74 -10.30
N LYS A 68 11.02 -27.99 -11.61
CA LYS A 68 12.21 -27.97 -12.45
C LYS A 68 12.36 -26.55 -12.98
N LEU A 69 13.51 -25.91 -12.72
CA LEU A 69 13.82 -24.55 -13.20
C LEU A 69 13.81 -24.43 -14.74
N THR A 70 13.93 -25.55 -15.44
CA THR A 70 13.71 -25.66 -16.89
C THR A 70 12.25 -26.03 -17.18
N GLY A 71 11.39 -25.02 -17.39
CA GLY A 71 9.97 -25.27 -17.63
C GLY A 71 9.24 -24.14 -18.36
N SER A 72 8.34 -24.53 -19.26
CA SER A 72 7.38 -23.64 -19.93
C SER A 72 6.42 -22.99 -18.91
N ILE A 73 6.03 -21.74 -19.13
CA ILE A 73 5.06 -20.97 -18.31
C ILE A 73 3.77 -21.77 -18.07
N LEU A 74 3.31 -22.54 -19.07
CA LEU A 74 2.14 -23.42 -18.97
C LEU A 74 2.25 -24.45 -17.84
N ARG A 75 3.46 -24.93 -17.54
CA ARG A 75 3.69 -25.86 -16.43
C ARG A 75 3.54 -25.16 -15.10
N PHE A 76 4.02 -23.93 -14.98
CA PHE A 76 3.87 -23.13 -13.76
C PHE A 76 2.39 -22.85 -13.48
N ILE A 77 1.64 -22.43 -14.49
CA ILE A 77 0.18 -22.22 -14.38
C ILE A 77 -0.52 -23.50 -13.91
N ARG A 78 -0.14 -24.67 -14.45
CA ARG A 78 -0.71 -25.95 -14.02
C ARG A 78 -0.41 -26.27 -12.56
N VAL A 79 0.81 -26.02 -12.09
CA VAL A 79 1.20 -26.23 -10.69
C VAL A 79 0.42 -25.29 -9.78
N ALA A 80 0.31 -24.00 -10.14
CA ALA A 80 -0.47 -23.02 -9.39
C ALA A 80 -1.96 -23.41 -9.33
N HIS A 81 -2.52 -23.91 -10.42
CA HIS A 81 -3.89 -24.40 -10.45
C HIS A 81 -4.09 -25.63 -9.55
N GLN A 82 -3.16 -26.59 -9.56
CA GLN A 82 -3.21 -27.75 -8.67
C GLN A 82 -3.12 -27.36 -7.19
N PHE A 83 -2.23 -26.42 -6.88
CA PHE A 83 -2.11 -25.84 -5.56
C PHE A 83 -3.41 -25.16 -5.11
N GLY A 84 -3.97 -24.29 -5.95
CA GLY A 84 -5.23 -23.60 -5.66
C GLY A 84 -6.39 -24.58 -5.47
N LYS A 85 -6.49 -25.62 -6.30
CA LYS A 85 -7.50 -26.66 -6.14
C LYS A 85 -7.35 -27.36 -4.77
N LYS A 86 -6.14 -27.77 -4.40
CA LYS A 86 -5.89 -28.44 -3.13
C LYS A 86 -6.19 -27.53 -1.94
N ALA A 87 -5.76 -26.26 -2.03
CA ALA A 87 -5.98 -25.27 -0.99
C ALA A 87 -7.47 -24.93 -0.78
N ILE A 88 -8.26 -24.86 -1.85
CA ILE A 88 -9.69 -24.50 -1.77
C ILE A 88 -10.57 -25.70 -1.39
N TYR A 89 -10.35 -26.86 -2.02
CA TYR A 89 -11.24 -28.00 -1.87
C TYR A 89 -10.84 -28.95 -0.75
N ASP A 90 -9.54 -29.18 -0.54
CA ASP A 90 -9.07 -30.19 0.41
C ASP A 90 -8.71 -29.58 1.77
N ARG A 91 -8.24 -28.32 1.79
CA ARG A 91 -7.71 -27.64 2.98
C ARG A 91 -8.10 -26.15 3.07
N PRO A 92 -9.41 -25.80 2.99
CA PRO A 92 -9.86 -24.40 3.03
C PRO A 92 -9.44 -23.67 4.32
N GLU A 93 -9.28 -24.39 5.43
CA GLU A 93 -8.81 -23.86 6.71
C GLU A 93 -7.44 -23.18 6.60
N CYS A 94 -6.54 -23.73 5.77
CA CYS A 94 -5.21 -23.17 5.54
C CYS A 94 -5.29 -21.81 4.84
N LEU A 95 -6.17 -21.68 3.84
CA LEU A 95 -6.40 -20.40 3.17
C LEU A 95 -6.98 -19.37 4.14
N VAL A 96 -8.01 -19.74 4.90
CA VAL A 96 -8.64 -18.84 5.87
C VAL A 96 -7.61 -18.36 6.90
N GLN A 97 -6.75 -19.25 7.40
CA GLN A 97 -5.69 -18.88 8.33
C GLN A 97 -4.68 -17.91 7.69
N THR A 98 -4.19 -18.19 6.49
CA THR A 98 -3.26 -17.29 5.78
C THR A 98 -3.89 -15.92 5.53
N PHE A 99 -5.16 -15.86 5.12
CA PHE A 99 -5.87 -14.60 4.95
C PHE A 99 -6.07 -13.87 6.28
N THR A 100 -6.41 -14.58 7.36
CA THR A 100 -6.59 -13.98 8.69
C THR A 100 -5.28 -13.35 9.18
N THR A 101 -4.16 -14.05 9.01
CA THR A 101 -2.82 -13.52 9.32
C THR A 101 -2.50 -12.30 8.45
N GLY A 102 -2.77 -12.35 7.15
CA GLY A 102 -2.56 -11.23 6.24
C GLY A 102 -3.38 -10.00 6.61
N VAL A 103 -4.65 -10.18 6.98
CA VAL A 103 -5.50 -9.10 7.48
C VAL A 103 -4.94 -8.51 8.78
N GLY A 104 -4.40 -9.35 9.67
CA GLY A 104 -3.71 -8.89 10.88
C GLY A 104 -2.55 -7.93 10.60
N LEU A 105 -1.79 -8.17 9.53
CA LEU A 105 -0.69 -7.31 9.09
C LEU A 105 -1.19 -5.99 8.47
N ILE A 106 -2.34 -6.01 7.79
CA ILE A 106 -2.90 -4.85 7.07
C ILE A 106 -3.70 -3.92 7.99
N ARG A 107 -4.35 -4.44 9.04
CA ARG A 107 -5.12 -3.63 10.01
C ARG A 107 -4.40 -2.38 10.53
N PRO A 108 -3.13 -2.44 11.01
CA PRO A 108 -2.44 -1.25 11.48
C PRO A 108 -2.17 -0.23 10.37
N ILE A 109 -1.97 -0.70 9.13
CA ILE A 109 -1.79 0.16 7.95
C ILE A 109 -3.09 0.91 7.64
N ILE A 110 -4.24 0.21 7.66
CA ILE A 110 -5.56 0.84 7.47
C ILE A 110 -5.80 1.90 8.55
N ALA A 111 -5.50 1.58 9.82
CA ALA A 111 -5.64 2.54 10.90
C ALA A 111 -4.74 3.78 10.72
N LYS A 112 -3.51 3.60 10.21
CA LYS A 112 -2.59 4.72 9.89
C LYS A 112 -3.15 5.55 8.73
N PHE A 113 -3.70 4.91 7.70
CA PHE A 113 -4.39 5.53 6.58
C PHE A 113 -5.58 6.39 7.01
N ASP A 114 -6.47 5.84 7.84
CA ASP A 114 -7.64 6.54 8.39
C ASP A 114 -7.22 7.68 9.31
N SER A 115 -6.19 7.48 10.14
CA SER A 115 -5.68 8.53 11.04
C SER A 115 -5.11 9.73 10.28
N LEU A 116 -4.56 9.47 9.10
CA LEU A 116 -4.03 10.49 8.19
C LEU A 116 -5.10 11.06 7.29
N ARG A 117 -6.35 10.55 7.30
CA ARG A 117 -7.45 10.99 6.42
C ARG A 117 -7.09 10.96 4.94
N CYS A 118 -6.29 9.98 4.52
CA CYS A 118 -5.84 9.85 3.13
C CYS A 118 -6.98 9.60 2.11
N PHE A 119 -8.22 9.39 2.57
CA PHE A 119 -9.42 9.20 1.75
C PHE A 119 -10.40 10.37 1.81
N ASP A 120 -10.16 11.38 2.66
CA ASP A 120 -11.00 12.57 2.72
C ASP A 120 -10.52 13.55 1.64
N GLU A 121 -11.41 13.91 0.71
CA GLU A 121 -11.22 15.02 -0.25
C GLU A 121 -11.22 16.39 0.45
#